data_AF-A0A1E7LAV6-F1
#
_entry.id   AF-A0A1E7LAV6-F1
#
_cell.length_a   1.000
_cell.length_b   1.000
_cell.length_c   1.000
_cell.angle_alpha   90.00
_cell.angle_beta   90.00
_cell.angle_gamma   90.00
#
_symmetry.space_group_name_H-M   'P 1'
#
loop_
_entity.id
_entity.type
_entity.pdbx_description
1 polymer ?
#
loop_
_entity_poly.entity_id
_entity_poly.type
_entity_poly.pdbx_seq_one_letter_code
_entity_poly.pdbx_strand_id
1 'polypeptide(L)'
;MTAGAGVLALGGTLVSATASVASDTTPASTKVGSSKCNVNDSNHKEDIRTSGVNLRNGPSTGYYSKGQLGKGTNFYVYCSHVSGTYTPWYYGKVTSGVHSGTKGWVFGDYLV
;
A
#
# COMPACT_ATOMS: atom_id res chain seq x y z
N MET A 1 64.89 -31.62 -30.01
CA MET A 1 65.15 -30.23 -29.60
C MET A 1 63.87 -29.43 -29.78
N THR A 2 63.24 -29.01 -28.68
CA THR A 2 62.17 -28.00 -28.50
C THR A 2 61.84 -28.10 -27.01
N ALA A 3 62.55 -27.34 -26.17
CA ALA A 3 62.17 -26.02 -25.66
C ALA A 3 60.98 -26.12 -24.69
N GLY A 4 61.28 -25.92 -23.41
CA GLY A 4 60.34 -25.99 -22.29
C GLY A 4 59.85 -24.63 -21.80
N ALA A 5 59.52 -24.62 -20.50
CA ALA A 5 58.97 -23.57 -19.65
C ALA A 5 57.43 -23.41 -19.77
N GLY A 6 56.64 -23.38 -18.69
CA GLY A 6 56.98 -23.25 -17.28
C GLY A 6 56.03 -22.23 -16.63
N VAL A 7 55.27 -22.69 -15.63
CA VAL A 7 54.66 -21.93 -14.52
C VAL A 7 53.74 -20.73 -14.89
N LEU A 8 52.42 -20.95 -14.76
CA LEU A 8 51.46 -19.88 -14.44
C LEU A 8 51.20 -19.89 -12.94
N ALA A 9 51.69 -18.87 -12.24
CA ALA A 9 51.19 -18.47 -10.94
C ALA A 9 51.31 -16.95 -10.83
N LEU A 10 50.19 -16.25 -10.69
CA LEU A 10 50.11 -14.89 -10.13
C LEU A 10 48.73 -14.76 -9.48
N GLY A 11 48.73 -14.74 -8.16
CA GLY A 11 47.55 -14.45 -7.36
C GLY A 11 47.03 -13.03 -7.60
N GLY A 12 45.72 -12.86 -7.47
CA GLY A 12 45.06 -11.57 -7.55
C GLY A 12 43.78 -11.63 -6.73
N THR A 13 43.86 -11.06 -5.54
CA THR A 13 42.75 -10.72 -4.64
C THR A 13 41.57 -10.08 -5.39
N LEU A 14 40.40 -10.73 -5.37
CA LEU A 14 39.14 -10.02 -5.63
C LEU A 14 38.68 -9.39 -4.31
N VAL A 15 39.22 -8.21 -4.03
CA VAL A 15 38.58 -7.25 -3.12
C VAL A 15 37.32 -6.78 -3.85
N SER A 16 36.15 -7.22 -3.40
CA SER A 16 34.89 -6.69 -3.95
C SER A 16 34.71 -5.27 -3.42
N ALA A 17 34.81 -4.33 -4.35
CA ALA A 17 34.66 -2.91 -4.14
C ALA A 17 33.31 -2.56 -3.52
N THR A 18 33.35 -1.56 -2.64
CA THR A 18 32.20 -0.82 -2.14
C THR A 18 31.38 -0.23 -3.28
N ALA A 19 30.15 -0.71 -3.45
CA ALA A 19 29.11 -0.02 -4.20
C ALA A 19 27.91 0.20 -3.26
N SER A 20 27.80 1.44 -2.81
CA SER A 20 26.62 2.04 -2.21
C SER A 20 25.35 1.66 -2.97
N VAL A 21 24.43 0.97 -2.30
CA VAL A 21 23.01 1.07 -2.63
C VAL A 21 22.27 1.44 -1.35
N ALA A 22 21.73 2.65 -1.41
CA ALA A 22 20.64 3.20 -0.65
C ALA A 22 20.43 2.67 0.78
N SER A 23 20.56 3.59 1.71
CA SER A 23 19.59 3.76 2.79
C SER A 23 18.17 3.63 2.22
N ASP A 24 17.65 2.40 2.13
CA ASP A 24 16.21 2.20 2.18
C ASP A 24 15.82 2.20 3.66
N THR A 25 16.07 3.34 4.32
CA THR A 25 15.00 3.97 5.09
C THR A 25 13.88 4.23 4.10
N THR A 26 13.20 3.17 3.67
CA THR A 26 11.82 3.28 3.22
C THR A 26 11.16 4.02 4.38
N PRO A 27 10.55 5.20 4.18
CA PRO A 27 9.62 5.65 5.19
C PRO A 27 8.67 4.47 5.35
N ALA A 28 8.64 3.87 6.54
CA ALA A 28 7.80 2.73 6.86
C ALA A 28 6.45 3.04 6.23
N SER A 29 6.15 2.36 5.11
CA SER A 29 4.89 2.55 4.43
C SER A 29 3.94 1.82 5.32
N THR A 30 3.46 2.53 6.35
CA THR A 30 2.38 2.13 7.25
C THR A 30 1.11 1.83 6.47
N LYS A 31 1.12 1.96 5.13
CA LYS A 31 0.11 1.62 4.16
C LYS A 31 -0.30 0.14 4.27
N VAL A 32 -1.19 -0.09 5.22
CA VAL A 32 -1.95 -1.34 5.38
C VAL A 32 -2.56 -1.73 4.03
N GLY A 33 -3.00 -0.74 3.21
CA GLY A 33 -3.42 -0.98 1.84
C GLY A 33 -4.48 -2.07 1.77
N SER A 34 -4.46 -2.88 0.71
CA SER A 34 -5.34 -4.05 0.56
C SER A 34 -4.86 -5.29 1.34
N SER A 35 -3.75 -5.25 2.09
CA SER A 35 -3.24 -6.44 2.80
C SER A 35 -4.16 -6.93 3.92
N LYS A 36 -5.13 -6.10 4.34
CA LYS A 36 -6.17 -6.46 5.33
C LYS A 36 -7.52 -6.80 4.70
N CYS A 37 -7.64 -6.81 3.37
CA CYS A 37 -8.82 -7.37 2.72
C CYS A 37 -8.98 -8.82 3.18
N ASN A 38 -10.16 -9.20 3.67
CA ASN A 38 -10.50 -10.60 3.92
C ASN A 38 -11.75 -11.04 3.15
N VAL A 39 -12.47 -10.09 2.58
CA VAL A 39 -13.58 -10.33 1.66
C VAL A 39 -13.27 -9.59 0.37
N ASN A 40 -13.31 -10.33 -0.74
CA ASN A 40 -13.22 -9.73 -2.06
C ASN A 40 -14.62 -9.31 -2.49
N ASP A 41 -14.94 -8.04 -2.28
CA ASP A 41 -16.14 -7.47 -2.90
C ASP A 41 -15.92 -7.41 -4.41
N SER A 42 -16.93 -7.82 -5.17
CA SER A 42 -16.91 -7.57 -6.61
C SER A 42 -16.82 -6.06 -6.79
N ASN A 43 -15.69 -5.58 -7.30
CA ASN A 43 -15.37 -4.15 -7.33
C ASN A 43 -16.57 -3.31 -7.79
N HIS A 44 -16.96 -2.31 -7.01
CA HIS A 44 -18.16 -1.53 -7.25
C HIS A 44 -17.97 -0.08 -6.82
N LYS A 45 -18.93 0.77 -7.20
CA LYS A 45 -18.91 2.21 -6.90
C LYS A 45 -19.93 2.47 -5.79
N GLU A 46 -19.49 3.21 -4.79
CA GLU A 46 -20.29 3.68 -3.67
C GLU A 46 -20.11 5.19 -3.55
N ASP A 47 -21.11 5.88 -2.99
CA ASP A 47 -21.01 7.29 -2.68
C ASP A 47 -20.92 7.54 -1.18
N ILE A 48 -20.18 8.57 -0.81
CA ILE A 48 -20.05 8.96 0.59
C ILE A 48 -21.35 9.62 1.06
N ARG A 49 -22.02 9.01 2.05
CA ARG A 49 -23.33 9.42 2.60
C ARG A 49 -23.29 10.77 3.33
N THR A 50 -22.18 11.07 4.02
CA THR A 50 -22.04 12.26 4.89
C THR A 50 -20.71 12.97 4.71
N SER A 51 -20.63 14.26 5.04
CA SER A 51 -19.36 15.01 5.00
C SER A 51 -18.51 14.77 6.24
N GLY A 52 -17.18 14.86 6.10
CA GLY A 52 -16.25 14.68 7.21
C GLY A 52 -15.86 13.23 7.46
N VAL A 53 -16.08 12.35 6.48
CA VAL A 53 -15.76 10.92 6.59
C VAL A 53 -14.26 10.72 6.45
N ASN A 54 -13.64 10.10 7.45
CA ASN A 54 -12.20 9.91 7.46
C ASN A 54 -11.76 8.82 6.47
N LEU A 55 -10.94 9.18 5.49
CA LEU A 55 -10.22 8.22 4.66
C LEU A 55 -9.03 7.70 5.44
N ARG A 56 -9.14 6.49 6.00
CA ARG A 56 -8.12 5.93 6.87
C ARG A 56 -7.12 5.10 6.12
N ASN A 57 -5.97 4.88 6.76
CA ASN A 57 -4.94 4.03 6.17
C ASN A 57 -5.15 2.53 6.45
N GLY A 58 -6.02 2.16 7.41
CA GLY A 58 -6.36 0.77 7.74
C GLY A 58 -7.82 0.61 8.21
N PRO A 59 -8.32 -0.63 8.34
CA PRO A 59 -9.73 -0.95 8.61
C PRO A 59 -10.09 -0.86 10.11
N SER A 60 -9.79 0.28 10.75
CA SER A 60 -10.13 0.55 12.14
C SER A 60 -9.97 2.04 12.47
N THR A 61 -10.68 2.53 13.48
CA THR A 61 -10.57 3.89 14.00
C THR A 61 -9.21 4.19 14.67
N GLY A 62 -8.43 3.16 15.01
CA GLY A 62 -7.07 3.30 15.54
C GLY A 62 -6.02 3.71 14.49
N TYR A 63 -6.32 3.57 13.19
CA TYR A 63 -5.41 4.01 12.12
C TYR A 63 -5.55 5.51 11.85
N TYR A 64 -4.45 6.18 11.52
CA TYR A 64 -4.48 7.61 11.19
C TYR A 64 -5.37 7.91 9.97
N SER A 65 -5.95 9.10 9.99
CA SER A 65 -6.74 9.65 8.88
C SER A 65 -5.80 10.28 7.85
N LYS A 66 -6.02 9.97 6.58
CA LYS A 66 -5.30 10.53 5.43
C LYS A 66 -5.96 11.79 4.88
N GLY A 67 -7.18 12.08 5.33
CA GLY A 67 -8.02 13.17 4.83
C GLY A 67 -9.49 12.92 5.12
N GLN A 68 -10.32 13.92 4.87
CA GLN A 68 -11.76 13.87 5.07
C GLN A 68 -12.48 13.96 3.73
N LEU A 69 -13.41 13.03 3.51
CA LEU A 69 -14.24 12.98 2.32
C LEU A 69 -15.52 13.77 2.55
N GLY A 70 -15.93 14.51 1.52
CA GLY A 70 -17.21 15.22 1.49
C GLY A 70 -18.36 14.29 1.11
N LYS A 71 -19.58 14.70 1.44
CA LYS A 71 -20.81 14.03 0.98
C LYS A 71 -20.87 14.00 -0.55
N GLY A 72 -21.31 12.88 -1.13
CA GLY A 72 -21.38 12.65 -2.58
C GLY A 72 -20.03 12.39 -3.25
N THR A 73 -18.97 12.22 -2.47
CA THR A 73 -17.66 11.81 -2.99
C THR A 73 -17.76 10.37 -3.49
N ASN A 74 -17.47 10.15 -4.78
CA ASN A 74 -17.45 8.80 -5.35
C ASN A 74 -16.25 8.00 -4.82
N PHE A 75 -16.54 6.80 -4.33
CA PHE A 75 -15.58 5.86 -3.78
C PHE A 75 -15.69 4.52 -4.52
N TYR A 76 -14.59 4.11 -5.16
CA TYR A 76 -14.52 2.83 -5.84
C TYR A 76 -13.99 1.77 -4.89
N VAL A 77 -14.86 0.87 -4.45
CA VAL A 77 -14.55 -0.22 -3.53
C VAL A 77 -13.83 -1.34 -4.27
N TYR A 78 -12.76 -1.84 -3.67
CA TYR A 78 -12.01 -3.00 -4.16
C TYR A 78 -12.25 -4.26 -3.32
N CYS A 79 -12.43 -4.09 -2.01
CA CYS A 79 -12.57 -5.19 -1.07
C CYS A 79 -13.09 -4.65 0.26
N SER A 80 -13.41 -5.57 1.17
CA SER A 80 -13.74 -5.24 2.54
C SER A 80 -12.94 -6.03 3.55
N HIS A 81 -12.95 -5.49 4.75
CA HIS A 81 -12.46 -6.12 5.96
C HIS A 81 -13.62 -6.24 6.94
N VAL A 82 -14.07 -7.47 7.16
CA VAL A 82 -15.08 -7.83 8.17
C VAL A 82 -14.36 -8.41 9.38
N SER A 83 -14.58 -7.86 10.57
CA SER A 83 -14.07 -8.44 11.81
C SER A 83 -15.26 -8.72 12.73
N GLY A 84 -15.60 -10.00 12.93
CA GLY A 84 -16.74 -10.42 13.76
C GLY A 84 -18.10 -9.91 13.25
N THR A 85 -18.94 -9.44 14.16
CA THR A 85 -20.30 -8.93 13.91
C THR A 85 -20.37 -7.43 13.61
N TYR A 86 -19.22 -6.76 13.49
CA TYR A 86 -19.17 -5.31 13.25
C TYR A 86 -19.36 -4.97 11.77
N THR A 87 -19.86 -3.76 11.51
CA THR A 87 -19.96 -3.20 10.16
C THR A 87 -18.60 -3.27 9.45
N PRO A 88 -18.56 -3.75 8.20
CA PRO A 88 -17.31 -3.87 7.44
C PRO A 88 -16.64 -2.52 7.21
N TRP A 89 -15.34 -2.59 7.01
CA TRP A 89 -14.57 -1.51 6.42
C TRP A 89 -14.35 -1.80 4.95
N TYR A 90 -14.53 -0.80 4.10
CA TYR A 90 -14.29 -0.93 2.67
C TYR A 90 -12.99 -0.25 2.28
N TYR A 91 -12.14 -0.97 1.57
CA TYR A 91 -10.95 -0.43 0.96
C TYR A 91 -11.26 -0.05 -0.47
N GLY A 92 -10.85 1.15 -0.85
CA GLY A 92 -11.18 1.68 -2.15
C GLY A 92 -10.30 2.83 -2.57
N LYS A 93 -10.62 3.37 -3.74
CA LYS A 93 -10.02 4.58 -4.29
C LYS A 93 -11.08 5.65 -4.38
N VAL A 94 -10.77 6.81 -3.84
CA VAL A 94 -11.56 8.02 -4.06
C VAL A 94 -11.41 8.42 -5.53
N THR A 95 -12.53 8.55 -6.24
CA THR A 95 -12.55 8.88 -7.67
C THR A 95 -13.07 10.29 -7.95
N SER A 96 -13.64 10.97 -6.96
CA SER A 96 -14.15 12.34 -7.06
C SER A 96 -13.75 13.19 -5.85
N GLY A 97 -13.89 14.50 -5.97
CA GLY A 97 -13.59 15.46 -4.89
C GLY A 97 -12.09 15.73 -4.66
N VAL A 98 -11.79 16.44 -3.58
CA VAL A 98 -10.44 16.98 -3.28
C VAL A 98 -9.38 15.92 -3.02
N HIS A 99 -9.80 14.71 -2.67
CA HIS A 99 -8.91 13.57 -2.41
C HIS A 99 -8.91 12.52 -3.54
N SER A 100 -9.41 12.88 -4.73
CA SER A 100 -9.43 11.99 -5.90
C SER A 100 -8.05 11.43 -6.21
N GLY A 101 -7.98 10.14 -6.55
CA GLY A 101 -6.73 9.41 -6.72
C GLY A 101 -6.25 8.68 -5.46
N THR A 102 -6.72 9.10 -4.28
CA THR A 102 -6.23 8.57 -3.00
C THR A 102 -6.91 7.25 -2.66
N LYS A 103 -6.11 6.24 -2.29
CA LYS A 103 -6.59 4.96 -1.77
C LYS A 103 -6.60 4.93 -0.25
N GLY A 104 -7.62 4.33 0.34
CA GLY A 104 -7.75 4.16 1.79
C GLY A 104 -8.99 3.36 2.18
N TRP A 105 -9.22 3.33 3.47
CA TRP A 105 -10.31 2.59 4.12
C TRP A 105 -11.39 3.56 4.59
N VAL A 106 -12.64 3.22 4.33
CA VAL A 106 -13.83 3.94 4.77
C VAL A 106 -14.73 2.96 5.53
N PHE A 107 -15.37 3.45 6.58
CA PHE A 107 -16.32 2.64 7.35
C PHE A 107 -17.62 2.48 6.55
N GLY A 108 -18.12 1.25 6.44
CA GLY A 108 -19.21 0.91 5.53
C GLY A 108 -20.52 1.64 5.79
N ASP A 109 -20.78 2.08 7.02
CA ASP A 109 -21.99 2.84 7.37
C ASP A 109 -22.05 4.22 6.68
N TYR A 110 -20.90 4.71 6.19
CA TYR A 110 -20.81 5.98 5.46
C TYR A 110 -20.87 5.84 3.93
N LEU A 111 -21.07 4.63 3.42
CA LEU A 111 -21.21 4.33 1.99
C LEU A 111 -22.67 3.97 1.67
N VAL A 112 -23.14 4.38 0.49
CA VAL A 112 -24.52 4.18 -0.01
C VAL A 112 -24.54 3.95 -1.51
#